data_AF-A0A969VHC0-F1
#
_entry.id   AF-A0A969VHC0-F1
#
_cell.length_a   1.000
_cell.length_b   1.000
_cell.length_c   1.000
_cell.angle_alpha   90.00
_cell.angle_beta   90.00
_cell.angle_gamma   90.00
#
_symmetry.space_group_name_H-M   'P 1'
#
loop_
_entity.id
_entity.type
_entity.pdbx_description
1 polymer ?
#
loop_
_entity_poly.entity_id
_entity_poly.type
_entity_poly.pdbx_seq_one_letter_code
_entity_poly.pdbx_strand_id
1 'polypeptide(L)'
;MPRQASTGGKQKLWETSKMGQRDIRRLLITGAMAVIRWALRHGAPKNPWLARMLERTPPMLAALALAKKMAHGIWAMLMRGEDYRGPEIGSAA
;
A
#
# COMPACT_ATOMS: atom_id res chain seq x y z
N MET A 1 22.20 12.60 8.42
CA MET A 1 22.09 13.35 7.15
C MET A 1 22.18 12.36 5.99
N PRO A 2 21.14 12.20 5.12
CA PRO A 2 21.23 11.24 4.02
C PRO A 2 22.00 11.86 2.85
N ARG A 3 22.99 11.12 2.32
CA ARG A 3 23.89 11.55 1.25
C ARG A 3 23.28 11.14 -0.09
N GLN A 4 22.73 12.12 -0.81
CA GLN A 4 22.26 11.94 -2.18
C GLN A 4 23.47 12.00 -3.13
N ALA A 5 23.85 10.86 -3.70
CA ALA A 5 24.81 10.79 -4.80
C ALA A 5 24.04 10.53 -6.09
N SER A 6 23.54 11.60 -6.70
CA SER A 6 23.02 11.58 -8.07
C SER A 6 23.96 12.42 -8.93
N THR A 7 24.91 11.77 -9.59
CA THR A 7 25.77 12.39 -10.59
C THR A 7 25.28 12.00 -11.99
N GLY A 8 24.81 12.98 -12.74
CA GLY A 8 24.72 12.91 -14.21
C GLY A 8 23.49 12.22 -14.81
N GLY A 9 22.28 12.53 -14.34
CA GLY A 9 21.05 12.38 -15.15
C GLY A 9 20.60 10.96 -15.51
N LYS A 10 21.27 9.92 -15.02
CA LYS A 10 20.84 8.53 -15.18
C LYS A 10 20.70 7.92 -13.80
N GLN A 11 19.47 7.70 -13.35
CA GLN A 11 19.22 6.82 -12.21
C GLN A 11 19.74 5.43 -12.58
N LYS A 12 20.96 5.09 -12.13
CA LYS A 12 21.41 3.71 -12.13
C LYS A 12 20.68 3.01 -11.00
N LEU A 13 19.58 2.34 -11.34
CA LEU A 13 18.87 1.40 -10.48
C LEU A 13 19.74 0.16 -10.34
N TRP A 14 20.86 0.28 -9.62
CA TRP A 14 21.70 -0.86 -9.30
C TRP A 14 20.91 -1.80 -8.41
N GLU A 15 20.67 -3.01 -8.91
CA GLU A 15 19.97 -4.12 -8.28
C GLU A 15 18.64 -3.74 -7.63
N THR A 16 17.55 -3.96 -8.36
CA THR A 16 16.28 -4.33 -7.72
C THR A 16 16.58 -5.52 -6.80
N SER A 17 16.85 -5.23 -5.53
CA SER A 17 17.08 -6.23 -4.50
C SER A 17 16.04 -7.34 -4.67
N LYS A 18 16.44 -8.62 -4.55
CA LYS A 18 15.52 -9.78 -4.56
C LYS A 18 14.28 -9.60 -3.66
N MET A 19 14.31 -8.63 -2.74
CA MET A 19 13.24 -8.21 -1.84
C MET A 19 12.23 -7.19 -2.44
N GLY A 20 12.36 -6.81 -3.73
CA GLY A 20 11.61 -5.74 -4.38
C GLY A 20 12.10 -4.33 -4.02
N GLN A 21 11.56 -3.30 -4.69
CA GLN A 21 11.90 -1.90 -4.42
C GLN A 21 11.39 -1.49 -3.03
N ARG A 22 12.32 -1.30 -2.08
CA ARG A 22 12.03 -0.91 -0.68
C ARG A 22 11.19 0.37 -0.60
N ASP A 23 11.32 1.26 -1.57
CA ASP A 23 10.60 2.53 -1.62
C ASP A 23 9.11 2.32 -1.93
N ILE A 24 8.76 1.43 -2.88
CA ILE A 24 7.37 1.07 -3.15
C ILE A 24 6.72 0.47 -1.89
N ARG A 25 7.43 -0.43 -1.20
CA ARG A 25 6.91 -1.01 0.05
C ARG A 25 6.68 0.06 1.12
N ARG A 26 7.61 1.01 1.27
CA ARG A 26 7.45 2.14 2.20
C ARG A 26 6.24 2.99 1.82
N LEU A 27 6.09 3.35 0.55
CA LEU A 27 4.96 4.14 0.07
C LEU A 27 3.62 3.44 0.32
N LEU A 28 3.53 2.13 0.05
CA LEU A 28 2.32 1.34 0.30
C LEU A 28 1.97 1.27 1.80
N ILE A 29 2.98 1.11 2.66
CA ILE A 29 2.76 1.08 4.12
C ILE A 29 2.33 2.46 4.62
N THR A 30 2.98 3.54 4.18
CA THR A 30 2.62 4.91 4.56
C THR A 30 1.20 5.26 4.09
N GLY A 31 0.83 4.89 2.86
CA GLY A 31 -0.53 5.03 2.36
C GLY A 31 -1.55 4.23 3.17
N ALA A 32 -1.24 2.97 3.49
CA ALA A 32 -2.10 2.14 4.34
C ALA A 32 -2.29 2.75 5.74
N MET A 33 -1.22 3.26 6.35
CA MET A 33 -1.27 3.92 7.66
C MET A 33 -2.17 5.17 7.63
N ALA A 34 -2.16 5.94 6.53
CA ALA A 34 -3.05 7.08 6.36
C ALA A 34 -4.53 6.63 6.32
N VAL A 35 -4.84 5.56 5.60
CA VAL A 35 -6.20 4.98 5.55
C VAL A 35 -6.66 4.47 6.92
N ILE A 36 -5.80 3.74 7.65
CA ILE A 36 -6.10 3.28 9.01
C ILE A 36 -6.35 4.46 9.95
N ARG A 37 -5.50 5.49 9.89
CA ARG A 37 -5.64 6.68 10.74
C ARG A 37 -6.93 7.44 10.46
N TRP A 38 -7.31 7.54 9.18
CA TRP A 38 -8.58 8.12 8.77
C TRP A 38 -9.77 7.29 9.28
N ALA A 39 -9.73 5.97 9.13
CA ALA A 39 -10.73 5.03 9.62
C ALA A 39 -10.94 5.12 11.15
N LEU A 40 -9.85 5.27 11.92
CA LEU A 40 -9.93 5.43 13.37
C LEU A 40 -10.55 6.77 13.80
N ARG A 41 -10.37 7.83 12.99
CA ARG A 41 -10.82 9.19 13.34
C ARG A 41 -12.24 9.50 12.84
N HIS A 42 -12.62 8.99 11.68
CA HIS A 42 -13.87 9.34 11.01
C HIS A 42 -14.88 8.19 10.92
N GLY A 43 -14.60 7.07 11.58
CA GLY A 43 -15.47 5.91 11.59
C GLY A 43 -15.10 4.88 10.53
N ALA A 44 -15.62 3.67 10.72
CA ALA A 44 -15.23 2.48 9.96
C ALA A 44 -15.25 2.75 8.44
N PRO A 45 -14.18 2.38 7.72
CA PRO A 45 -14.12 2.55 6.28
C PRO A 45 -15.23 1.70 5.67
N LYS A 46 -15.80 2.13 4.54
CA LYS A 46 -16.85 1.42 3.77
C LYS A 46 -16.49 -0.03 3.39
N ASN A 47 -15.27 -0.47 3.69
CA ASN A 47 -14.83 -1.83 3.50
C ASN A 47 -15.10 -2.69 4.76
N PRO A 48 -16.08 -3.61 4.73
CA PRO A 48 -16.42 -4.45 5.87
C PRO A 48 -15.26 -5.35 6.33
N TRP A 49 -14.33 -5.68 5.43
CA TRP A 49 -13.12 -6.42 5.79
C TRP A 49 -12.17 -5.61 6.68
N LEU A 50 -11.99 -4.33 6.37
CA LEU A 50 -11.07 -3.47 7.11
C LEU A 50 -11.63 -3.09 8.48
N ALA A 51 -12.94 -2.90 8.59
CA ALA A 51 -13.64 -2.70 9.86
C ALA A 51 -13.44 -3.89 10.81
N ARG A 52 -13.76 -5.11 10.34
CA ARG A 52 -13.54 -6.35 11.11
C ARG A 52 -12.08 -6.58 11.49
N MET A 53 -11.15 -6.16 10.63
CA MET A 53 -9.72 -6.28 10.92
C MET A 53 -9.28 -5.30 12.00
N LEU A 54 -9.80 -4.07 12.01
CA LEU A 54 -9.50 -3.06 13.03
C LEU A 54 -10.07 -3.40 14.40
N GLU A 55 -11.19 -4.13 14.45
CA GLU A 55 -11.76 -4.63 15.72
C GLU A 55 -10.87 -5.69 16.40
N ARG A 56 -10.12 -6.48 15.61
CA ARG A 56 -9.38 -7.65 16.12
C ARG A 56 -7.87 -7.47 16.20
N THR A 57 -7.33 -6.46 15.51
CA THR A 57 -5.90 -6.39 15.21
C THR A 57 -5.37 -4.99 15.50
N PRO A 58 -4.20 -4.84 16.15
CA PRO A 58 -3.60 -3.54 16.37
C PRO A 58 -3.37 -2.80 15.03
N PRO A 59 -3.47 -1.46 15.02
CA PRO A 59 -3.56 -0.67 13.80
C PRO A 59 -2.35 -0.82 12.86
N MET A 60 -1.17 -1.10 13.41
CA MET A 60 0.06 -1.30 12.63
C MET A 60 0.04 -2.62 11.84
N LEU A 61 -0.51 -3.69 12.42
CA LEU A 61 -0.70 -4.95 11.71
C LEU A 61 -1.80 -4.84 10.65
N ALA A 62 -2.87 -4.10 10.97
CA ALA A 62 -3.93 -3.79 10.01
C ALA A 62 -3.39 -3.02 8.80
N ALA A 63 -2.52 -2.04 9.01
CA ALA A 63 -1.87 -1.29 7.93
C ALA A 63 -0.96 -2.19 7.08
N LEU A 64 -0.21 -3.11 7.69
CA LEU A 64 0.65 -4.04 6.95
C LEU A 64 -0.19 -5.00 6.09
N ALA A 65 -1.28 -5.53 6.63
CA ALA A 65 -2.21 -6.38 5.89
C ALA A 65 -2.88 -5.62 4.73
N LEU A 66 -3.28 -4.37 4.96
CA LEU A 66 -3.83 -3.50 3.92
C LEU A 66 -2.79 -3.23 2.81
N ALA A 67 -1.53 -2.95 3.17
CA ALA A 67 -0.45 -2.77 2.21
C ALA A 67 -0.21 -4.03 1.37
N LYS A 68 -0.25 -5.22 1.99
CA LYS A 68 -0.15 -6.50 1.28
C LYS A 68 -1.31 -6.70 0.29
N LYS A 69 -2.54 -6.35 0.69
CA LYS A 69 -3.72 -6.42 -0.20
C LYS A 69 -3.59 -5.47 -1.39
N MET A 70 -3.13 -4.24 -1.18
CA MET A 70 -2.89 -3.28 -2.26
C MET A 70 -1.79 -3.75 -3.20
N ALA A 71 -0.67 -4.26 -2.67
CA ALA A 71 0.42 -4.79 -3.47
C ALA A 71 -0.02 -5.94 -4.38
N HIS A 72 -0.85 -6.86 -3.86
CA HIS A 72 -1.38 -7.97 -4.65
C HIS A 72 -2.35 -7.49 -5.75
N GLY A 73 -3.18 -6.48 -5.46
CA GLY A 73 -4.05 -5.87 -6.48
C GLY A 73 -3.26 -5.22 -7.61
N ILE A 74 -2.23 -4.44 -7.26
CA ILE A 74 -1.30 -3.84 -8.24
C ILE A 74 -0.61 -4.93 -9.06
N TRP A 75 -0.13 -6.00 -8.43
CA TRP A 75 0.51 -7.12 -9.13
C TRP A 75 -0.46 -7.81 -10.11
N ALA A 76 -1.70 -8.05 -9.69
CA ALA A 76 -2.71 -8.65 -10.56
C ALA A 76 -3.06 -7.76 -11.76
N MET A 77 -3.15 -6.44 -11.57
CA MET A 77 -3.36 -5.48 -12.65
C MET A 77 -2.18 -5.47 -13.63
N LEU A 78 -0.96 -5.41 -13.10
CA LEU A 78 0.27 -5.43 -13.91
C LEU A 78 0.40 -6.72 -14.72
N MET A 79 0.09 -7.87 -14.13
CA MET A 79 0.15 -9.17 -14.82
C MET A 79 -0.92 -9.33 -15.89
N ARG A 80 -2.07 -8.66 -15.73
CA ARG A 80 -3.18 -8.72 -16.69
C ARG A 80 -3.14 -7.59 -17.73
N GLY A 81 -2.24 -6.62 -17.59
CA GLY A 81 -2.18 -5.42 -18.43
C GLY A 81 -3.45 -4.56 -18.32
N GLU A 82 -4.14 -4.63 -17.19
CA GLU A 82 -5.38 -3.89 -16.96
C GLU A 82 -5.08 -2.50 -16.40
N ASP A 83 -5.84 -1.51 -16.88
CA ASP A 83 -5.82 -0.17 -16.29
C ASP A 83 -6.25 -0.22 -14.82
N TYR A 84 -5.80 0.79 -14.06
CA TYR A 84 -6.12 0.92 -12.65
C TYR A 84 -7.64 0.94 -12.44
N ARG A 85 -8.17 -0.20 -12.00
CA ARG A 85 -9.51 -0.26 -11.41
C ARG A 85 -9.34 0.29 -10.01
N GLY A 86 -9.90 1.49 -9.77
CA GLY A 86 -9.94 2.09 -8.44
C GLY A 86 -10.37 1.05 -7.41
N PRO A 87 -9.89 1.12 -6.14
CA PRO A 87 -10.27 0.14 -5.14
C PRO A 87 -11.79 0.04 -5.19
N GLU A 88 -12.30 -1.17 -5.40
CA GLU A 88 -13.70 -1.50 -5.20
C GLU A 88 -13.95 -1.18 -3.71
N ILE A 89 -14.23 0.08 -3.39
CA ILE A 89 -14.66 0.56 -2.08
C ILE A 89 -16.03 -0.05 -1.99
N GLY A 90 -16.10 -1.31 -1.53
CA GLY A 90 -17.24 -2.20 -1.63
C GLY A 90 -18.53 -1.42 -1.81
N SER A 91 -18.96 -1.29 -3.07
CA SER A 91 -20.33 -0.94 -3.37
C SER A 91 -21.13 -2.20 -3.03
N ALA A 92 -21.32 -2.43 -1.74
CA ALA A 92 -22.42 -3.24 -1.28
C ALA A 92 -23.67 -2.43 -1.66
N ALA A 93 -24.30 -2.86 -2.75
CA ALA A 93 -25.72 -2.67 -2.94
C ALA A 93 -26.49 -3.26 -1.76
#